data_AF-A0A7J6HU58-F1
#
_entry.id   AF-A0A7J6HU58-F1
#
_cell.length_a   1.000
_cell.length_b   1.000
_cell.length_c   1.000
_cell.angle_alpha   90.00
_cell.angle_beta   90.00
_cell.angle_gamma   90.00
#
_symmetry.space_group_name_H-M   'P 1'
#
loop_
_entity.id
_entity.type
_entity.pdbx_description
1 polymer ?
#
loop_
_entity_poly.entity_id
_entity_poly.type
_entity_poly.pdbx_seq_one_letter_code
_entity_poly.pdbx_strand_id
1 'polypeptide(L)'
;MNVLPSSVFIYNGAITQRFNKSLRSSMLSSTKSNRTKASRRPHTLYFLFKVNDLDNITMFTNDKRQKERTGRYGTPRLQYLQELVTQFQNATNEETKERVVANLANFAYDPYNYTFLRQLNVLELFLDCITEPNEKLVEFGIGGVCNSCAEPENAAIIIQHGGIPLAIQCLSSPVKNTVNSALGSLYYLCNNSNRGEVLKPEVIDLINRYATAEATSVSFSNLARAFLEKHVFESI
;
A
#
# COMPACT_ATOMS: atom_id res chain seq x y z
N MET A 1 7.31 -18.70 13.11
CA MET A 1 6.89 -17.65 12.16
C MET A 1 7.40 -16.32 12.71
N ASN A 2 8.55 -15.85 12.23
CA ASN A 2 9.10 -14.55 12.62
C ASN A 2 8.30 -13.45 11.91
N VAL A 3 7.20 -13.04 12.53
CA VAL A 3 6.44 -11.86 12.11
C VAL A 3 7.30 -10.65 12.46
N LEU A 4 7.63 -9.82 11.48
CA LEU A 4 8.32 -8.55 11.70
C LEU A 4 7.60 -7.77 12.82
N PRO A 5 8.33 -7.07 13.71
CA PRO A 5 7.69 -6.27 14.75
C PRO A 5 6.70 -5.31 14.11
N SER A 6 5.55 -5.09 14.74
CA SER A 6 4.43 -4.29 14.23
C SER A 6 4.81 -2.86 13.80
N SER A 7 6.03 -2.40 14.13
CA SER A 7 6.65 -1.15 13.72
C SER A 7 7.25 -1.14 12.29
N VAL A 8 7.34 -2.30 11.61
CA VAL A 8 7.91 -2.43 10.24
C VAL A 8 6.81 -2.51 9.17
N PHE A 9 5.53 -2.67 9.57
CA PHE A 9 4.42 -2.48 8.63
C PHE A 9 4.40 -1.02 8.20
N ILE A 10 4.66 -0.80 6.90
CA ILE A 10 4.79 0.51 6.29
C ILE A 10 3.62 1.39 6.75
N TYR A 11 3.96 2.42 7.53
CA TYR A 11 3.08 3.46 8.06
C TYR A 11 2.57 4.38 6.93
N ASN A 12 2.05 3.81 5.83
CA ASN A 12 1.53 4.56 4.69
C ASN A 12 0.15 5.18 4.97
N GLY A 13 -0.52 4.79 6.07
CA GLY A 13 -1.78 5.42 6.49
C GLY A 13 -1.67 6.94 6.71
N ALA A 14 -0.50 7.46 7.11
CA ALA A 14 -0.30 8.89 7.34
C ALA A 14 -0.17 9.71 6.03
N ILE A 15 0.38 9.11 4.97
CA ILE A 15 0.55 9.77 3.66
C ILE A 15 -0.79 9.78 2.92
N THR A 16 -1.53 8.67 2.93
CA THR A 16 -2.89 8.64 2.38
C THR A 16 -3.85 9.57 3.13
N GLN A 17 -3.70 9.72 4.45
CA GLN A 17 -4.46 10.71 5.21
C GLN A 17 -4.06 12.15 4.89
N ARG A 18 -2.77 12.45 4.68
CA ARG A 18 -2.32 13.78 4.24
C ARG A 18 -2.80 14.12 2.83
N PHE A 19 -2.80 13.16 1.90
CA PHE A 19 -3.31 13.34 0.54
C PHE A 19 -4.83 13.58 0.56
N ASN A 20 -5.59 12.79 1.33
CA ASN A 20 -7.03 13.01 1.54
C ASN A 20 -7.35 14.36 2.21
N LYS A 21 -6.49 14.83 3.12
CA LYS A 21 -6.64 16.13 3.77
C LYS A 21 -6.35 17.28 2.79
N SER A 22 -5.37 17.12 1.91
CA SER A 22 -5.04 18.07 0.83
C SER A 22 -6.15 18.16 -0.22
N LEU A 23 -6.68 17.01 -0.68
CA LEU A 23 -7.81 16.92 -1.60
C LEU A 23 -9.10 17.51 -1.01
N ARG A 24 -9.39 17.25 0.28
CA ARG A 24 -10.49 17.92 0.99
C ARG A 24 -10.30 19.43 1.04
N SER A 25 -9.08 19.92 1.26
CA SER A 25 -8.80 21.35 1.33
C SER A 25 -8.96 22.05 -0.02
N SER A 26 -8.61 21.37 -1.12
CA SER A 26 -8.80 21.82 -2.51
C SER A 26 -10.28 21.84 -2.93
N MET A 27 -11.06 20.81 -2.57
CA MET A 27 -12.51 20.80 -2.82
C MET A 27 -13.29 21.84 -1.99
N LEU A 28 -12.81 22.18 -0.80
CA LEU A 28 -13.41 23.20 0.07
C LEU A 28 -13.10 24.64 -0.35
N SER A 29 -12.06 24.89 -1.18
CA SER A 29 -11.80 26.22 -1.75
C SER A 29 -12.64 26.51 -2.99
N SER A 30 -13.11 25.48 -3.70
CA SER A 30 -13.98 25.61 -4.88
C SER A 30 -15.45 25.91 -4.54
N THR A 31 -15.88 25.76 -3.27
CA THR A 31 -17.29 25.82 -2.86
C THR A 31 -17.67 26.99 -1.94
N LYS A 32 -16.83 28.02 -1.80
CA LYS A 32 -17.17 29.19 -0.95
C LYS A 32 -17.51 30.45 -1.77
N SER A 33 -18.72 30.47 -2.30
CA SER A 33 -19.51 31.70 -2.37
C SER A 33 -20.75 31.53 -1.49
N ASN A 34 -20.95 32.48 -0.58
CA ASN A 34 -22.13 32.68 0.28
C ASN A 34 -22.44 31.65 1.39
N ARG A 35 -22.00 31.94 2.64
CA ARG A 35 -22.89 32.35 3.75
C ARG A 35 -22.14 32.49 5.09
N THR A 36 -22.29 33.69 5.66
CA THR A 36 -22.39 34.12 7.06
C THR A 36 -21.83 33.27 8.22
N LYS A 37 -21.02 33.98 9.02
CA LYS A 37 -20.43 33.68 10.34
C LYS A 37 -21.39 33.00 11.32
N ALA A 38 -20.93 31.91 11.95
CA ALA A 38 -21.30 31.54 13.31
C ALA A 38 -20.07 30.99 14.05
N SER A 39 -19.80 31.61 15.20
CA SER A 39 -18.78 31.26 16.18
C SER A 39 -18.91 29.82 16.67
N ARG A 40 -17.79 29.07 16.75
CA ARG A 40 -17.46 28.14 17.85
C ARG A 40 -16.04 27.58 17.71
N ARG A 41 -15.41 27.44 18.87
CA ARG A 41 -14.02 27.09 19.23
C ARG A 41 -13.43 25.89 18.45
N PRO A 42 -12.10 25.85 18.21
CA PRO A 42 -11.47 24.72 17.55
C PRO A 42 -11.37 23.52 18.51
N HIS A 43 -12.17 22.48 18.25
CA HIS A 43 -11.90 21.16 18.79
C HIS A 43 -10.77 20.52 17.99
N THR A 44 -9.54 20.64 18.49
CA THR A 44 -8.47 19.67 18.24
C THR A 44 -8.86 18.36 18.93
N LEU A 45 -9.58 17.48 18.22
CA LEU A 45 -9.75 16.09 18.66
C LEU A 45 -8.41 15.36 18.47
N TYR A 46 -7.60 15.37 19.52
CA TYR A 46 -6.60 14.35 19.77
C TYR A 46 -7.33 13.04 20.03
N PHE A 47 -7.22 12.06 19.14
CA PHE A 47 -7.54 10.67 19.47
C PHE A 47 -6.29 10.05 20.10
N LEU A 48 -6.11 10.32 21.40
CA LEU A 48 -5.24 9.55 22.28
C LEU A 48 -5.97 8.24 22.57
N PHE A 49 -5.59 7.12 21.95
CA PHE A 49 -6.09 5.82 22.39
C PHE A 49 -5.41 5.47 23.71
N LYS A 50 -6.16 5.54 24.81
CA LYS A 50 -5.79 4.89 26.07
C LYS A 50 -5.72 3.39 25.80
N VAL A 51 -4.52 2.84 25.98
CA VAL A 51 -4.32 1.40 26.18
C VAL A 51 -4.97 1.07 27.51
N ASN A 52 -6.15 0.46 27.47
CA ASN A 52 -6.75 -0.39 28.51
C ASN A 52 -8.17 -0.72 28.04
N ASP A 53 -8.29 -1.82 27.28
CA ASP A 53 -9.38 -2.79 27.41
C ASP A 53 -9.01 -4.02 26.56
N LEU A 54 -8.84 -5.14 27.26
CA LEU A 54 -8.50 -6.45 26.75
C LEU A 54 -9.77 -7.07 26.14
N ASP A 55 -9.92 -6.95 24.82
CA ASP A 55 -10.58 -7.91 23.94
C ASP A 55 -10.14 -7.55 22.52
N ASN A 56 -9.56 -8.52 21.79
CA ASN A 56 -9.10 -8.41 20.41
C ASN A 56 -9.88 -7.41 19.52
N ILE A 57 -9.47 -6.15 19.51
CA ILE A 57 -9.96 -5.12 18.59
C ILE A 57 -9.32 -5.45 17.24
N THR A 58 -10.00 -6.28 16.44
CA THR A 58 -9.48 -6.73 15.15
C THR A 58 -9.17 -5.51 14.29
N MET A 59 -7.89 -5.22 14.07
CA MET A 59 -7.41 -4.15 13.18
C MET A 59 -8.04 -4.29 11.77
N PHE A 60 -8.34 -5.53 11.38
CA PHE A 60 -8.94 -5.93 10.11
C PHE A 60 -10.46 -5.94 10.12
N THR A 61 -11.05 -5.69 8.96
CA THR A 61 -12.49 -5.69 8.78
C THR A 61 -13.03 -7.12 8.77
N ASN A 62 -14.32 -7.27 9.08
CA ASN A 62 -15.04 -8.53 8.99
C ASN A 62 -16.46 -8.27 8.47
N ASP A 63 -17.21 -9.34 8.16
CA ASP A 63 -18.57 -9.24 7.60
C ASP A 63 -19.52 -8.40 8.45
N LYS A 64 -19.43 -8.52 9.78
CA LYS A 64 -20.27 -7.77 10.72
C LYS A 64 -19.96 -6.26 10.61
N ARG A 65 -18.69 -5.88 10.68
CA ARG A 65 -18.24 -4.48 10.53
C ARG A 65 -18.56 -3.91 9.15
N GLN A 66 -18.48 -4.72 8.09
CA GLN A 66 -18.92 -4.27 6.76
C GLN A 66 -20.41 -3.99 6.74
N LYS A 67 -21.25 -4.93 7.19
CA LYS A 67 -22.71 -4.76 7.23
C LYS A 67 -23.11 -3.51 8.03
N GLU A 68 -22.45 -3.28 9.17
CA GLU A 68 -22.66 -2.08 9.99
C GLU A 68 -22.27 -0.79 9.26
N ARG A 69 -21.15 -0.77 8.54
CA ARG A 69 -20.66 0.41 7.80
C ARG A 69 -21.43 0.69 6.52
N THR A 70 -21.81 -0.36 5.78
CA THR A 70 -22.60 -0.26 4.56
C THR A 70 -24.01 0.23 4.89
N GLY A 71 -24.60 -0.23 6.01
CA GLY A 71 -25.96 0.12 6.37
C GLY A 71 -27.00 -0.39 5.35
N ARG A 72 -28.24 0.09 5.44
CA ARG A 72 -29.38 -0.45 4.66
C ARG A 72 -29.32 -0.14 3.16
N TYR A 73 -28.62 0.92 2.77
CA TYR A 73 -28.56 1.43 1.39
C TYR A 73 -27.13 1.54 0.85
N GLY A 74 -26.14 1.00 1.56
CA GLY A 74 -24.77 1.06 1.08
C GLY A 74 -24.48 0.03 -0.01
N THR A 75 -23.53 0.36 -0.87
CA THR A 75 -23.03 -0.54 -1.90
C THR A 75 -22.32 -1.74 -1.26
N PRO A 76 -22.64 -2.99 -1.69
CA PRO A 76 -21.88 -4.17 -1.29
C PRO A 76 -20.38 -4.02 -1.57
N ARG A 77 -19.53 -4.59 -0.72
CA ARG A 77 -18.06 -4.40 -0.83
C ARG A 77 -17.51 -4.76 -2.20
N LEU A 78 -17.89 -5.91 -2.75
CA LEU A 78 -17.44 -6.34 -4.08
C LEU A 78 -17.87 -5.34 -5.17
N GLN A 79 -19.13 -4.92 -5.14
CA GLN A 79 -19.66 -3.94 -6.10
C GLN A 79 -18.92 -2.60 -5.99
N TYR A 80 -18.64 -2.12 -4.77
CA TYR A 80 -17.88 -0.88 -4.58
C TYR A 80 -16.45 -0.97 -5.14
N LEU A 81 -15.77 -2.10 -4.93
CA LEU A 81 -14.44 -2.32 -5.50
C LEU A 81 -14.50 -2.43 -7.05
N GLN A 82 -15.54 -3.08 -7.59
CA GLN A 82 -15.77 -3.13 -9.03
C GLN A 82 -16.00 -1.72 -9.62
N GLU A 83 -16.78 -0.87 -8.95
CA GLU A 83 -17.02 0.52 -9.35
C GLU A 83 -15.72 1.33 -9.38
N LEU A 84 -14.78 1.06 -8.45
CA LEU A 84 -13.44 1.67 -8.48
C LEU A 84 -12.64 1.18 -9.70
N VAL A 85 -12.59 -0.13 -9.96
CA VAL A 85 -11.89 -0.67 -11.13
C VAL A 85 -12.45 -0.09 -12.43
N THR A 86 -13.77 -0.03 -12.57
CA THR A 86 -14.45 0.57 -13.73
C THR A 86 -14.13 2.07 -13.86
N GLN A 87 -14.07 2.80 -12.75
CA GLN A 87 -13.65 4.21 -12.75
C GLN A 87 -12.20 4.38 -13.22
N PHE A 88 -11.28 3.50 -12.81
CA PHE A 88 -9.90 3.54 -13.28
C PHE A 88 -9.80 3.31 -14.78
N GLN A 89 -10.48 2.28 -15.29
CA GLN A 89 -10.46 1.90 -16.71
C GLN A 89 -11.05 2.98 -17.63
N ASN A 90 -12.08 3.68 -17.17
CA ASN A 90 -12.75 4.73 -17.95
C ASN A 90 -12.15 6.13 -17.73
N ALA A 91 -11.23 6.30 -16.78
CA ALA A 91 -10.64 7.60 -16.48
C ALA A 91 -9.67 8.04 -17.58
N THR A 92 -9.90 9.24 -18.11
CA THR A 92 -8.96 9.93 -19.01
C THR A 92 -8.02 10.87 -18.25
N ASN A 93 -8.41 11.31 -17.05
CA ASN A 93 -7.60 12.17 -16.19
C ASN A 93 -6.73 11.34 -15.23
N GLU A 94 -5.42 11.64 -15.21
CA GLU A 94 -4.45 10.99 -14.31
C GLU A 94 -4.80 11.18 -12.83
N GLU A 95 -5.29 12.34 -12.40
CA GLU A 95 -5.66 12.57 -10.99
C GLU A 95 -6.73 11.58 -10.51
N THR A 96 -7.69 11.24 -11.39
CA THR A 96 -8.71 10.25 -11.08
C THR A 96 -8.09 8.86 -10.96
N LYS A 97 -7.19 8.48 -11.88
CA LYS A 97 -6.47 7.21 -11.83
C LYS A 97 -5.67 7.10 -10.53
N GLU A 98 -4.87 8.10 -10.20
CA GLU A 98 -4.07 8.17 -8.98
C GLU A 98 -4.93 7.96 -7.72
N ARG A 99 -6.04 8.70 -7.61
CA ARG A 99 -6.96 8.59 -6.48
C ARG A 99 -7.57 7.18 -6.36
N VAL A 100 -7.93 6.58 -7.49
CA VAL A 100 -8.52 5.23 -7.50
C VAL A 100 -7.48 4.18 -7.08
N VAL A 101 -6.28 4.21 -7.65
CA VAL A 101 -5.22 3.25 -7.29
C VAL A 101 -4.81 3.41 -5.84
N ALA A 102 -4.70 4.64 -5.33
CA ALA A 102 -4.45 4.89 -3.91
C ALA A 102 -5.54 4.27 -3.01
N ASN A 103 -6.83 4.38 -3.40
CA ASN A 103 -7.92 3.74 -2.67
C ASN A 103 -7.82 2.22 -2.69
N LEU A 104 -7.59 1.62 -3.87
CA LEU A 104 -7.42 0.18 -4.02
C LEU A 104 -6.22 -0.32 -3.19
N ALA A 105 -5.09 0.39 -3.21
CA ALA A 105 -3.91 0.06 -2.42
C ALA A 105 -4.17 0.10 -0.91
N ASN A 106 -5.01 1.02 -0.41
CA ASN A 106 -5.42 1.01 1.00
C ASN A 106 -6.32 -0.19 1.32
N PHE A 107 -7.21 -0.59 0.41
CA PHE A 107 -8.04 -1.79 0.63
C PHE A 107 -7.20 -3.08 0.61
N ALA A 108 -6.11 -3.08 -0.16
CA ALA A 108 -5.14 -4.17 -0.20
C ALA A 108 -4.35 -4.37 1.10
N TYR A 109 -4.49 -3.50 2.11
CA TYR A 109 -3.91 -3.72 3.44
C TYR A 109 -4.73 -4.69 4.31
N ASP A 110 -6.02 -4.86 4.01
CA ASP A 110 -6.94 -5.64 4.84
C ASP A 110 -7.27 -6.98 4.16
N PRO A 111 -6.91 -8.14 4.76
CA PRO A 111 -7.15 -9.46 4.19
C PRO A 111 -8.60 -9.74 3.83
N TYR A 112 -9.56 -9.07 4.49
CA TYR A 112 -10.97 -9.14 4.15
C TYR A 112 -11.24 -8.84 2.66
N ASN A 113 -10.44 -7.98 2.04
CA ASN A 113 -10.64 -7.60 0.64
C ASN A 113 -9.95 -8.55 -0.35
N TYR A 114 -9.04 -9.43 0.07
CA TYR A 114 -8.14 -10.14 -0.85
C TYR A 114 -8.87 -10.99 -1.89
N THR A 115 -9.90 -11.74 -1.49
CA THR A 115 -10.70 -12.53 -2.45
C THR A 115 -11.38 -11.64 -3.49
N PHE A 116 -11.88 -10.46 -3.10
CA PHE A 116 -12.47 -9.53 -4.05
C PHE A 116 -11.42 -8.90 -4.97
N LEU A 117 -10.24 -8.55 -4.42
CA LEU A 117 -9.14 -7.97 -5.21
C LEU A 117 -8.63 -8.96 -6.26
N ARG A 118 -8.53 -10.25 -5.93
CA ARG A 118 -8.21 -11.32 -6.89
C ARG A 118 -9.31 -11.48 -7.94
N GLN A 119 -10.58 -11.55 -7.50
CA GLN A 119 -11.72 -11.68 -8.42
C GLN A 119 -11.80 -10.53 -9.44
N LEU A 120 -11.35 -9.34 -9.04
CA LEU A 120 -11.39 -8.12 -9.85
C LEU A 120 -10.06 -7.82 -10.58
N ASN A 121 -9.09 -8.73 -10.56
CA ASN A 121 -7.75 -8.58 -11.14
C ASN A 121 -7.03 -7.28 -10.70
N VAL A 122 -7.20 -6.89 -9.44
CA VAL A 122 -6.61 -5.66 -8.91
C VAL A 122 -5.10 -5.81 -8.68
N LEU A 123 -4.61 -7.03 -8.48
CA LEU A 123 -3.17 -7.28 -8.34
C LEU A 123 -2.43 -6.96 -9.64
N GLU A 124 -3.00 -7.41 -10.76
CA GLU A 124 -2.55 -7.13 -12.11
C GLU A 124 -2.67 -5.64 -12.43
N LEU A 125 -3.77 -5.00 -12.04
CA LEU A 125 -3.93 -3.54 -12.17
C LEU A 125 -2.81 -2.78 -11.44
N PHE A 126 -2.37 -3.23 -10.26
CA PHE A 126 -1.22 -2.62 -9.58
C PHE A 126 0.07 -2.79 -10.37
N LEU A 127 0.28 -3.95 -11.01
CA LEU A 127 1.46 -4.18 -11.85
C LEU A 127 1.45 -3.28 -13.09
N ASP A 128 0.28 -3.14 -13.75
CA ASP A 128 0.11 -2.22 -14.88
C ASP A 128 0.48 -0.79 -14.46
N CYS A 129 0.04 -0.35 -13.28
CA CYS A 129 0.37 0.98 -12.74
C CYS A 129 1.87 1.20 -12.51
N ILE A 130 2.67 0.16 -12.25
CA ILE A 130 4.14 0.27 -12.09
C ILE A 130 4.82 0.55 -13.43
N THR A 131 4.17 0.20 -14.55
CA THR A 131 4.71 0.43 -15.90
C THR A 131 4.36 1.80 -16.47
N GLU A 132 3.47 2.53 -15.81
CA GLU A 132 3.04 3.86 -16.24
C GLU A 132 4.14 4.92 -16.03
N PRO A 133 4.20 5.96 -16.89
CA PRO A 133 5.17 7.05 -16.73
C PRO A 133 4.87 7.94 -15.52
N ASN A 134 3.63 7.92 -15.01
CA ASN A 134 3.21 8.73 -13.88
C ASN A 134 3.77 8.16 -12.56
N GLU A 135 4.66 8.91 -11.90
CA GLU A 135 5.32 8.49 -10.66
C GLU A 135 4.36 8.17 -9.51
N LYS A 136 3.17 8.78 -9.47
CA LYS A 136 2.14 8.48 -8.47
C LYS A 136 1.44 7.16 -8.73
N LEU A 137 1.17 6.83 -10.00
CA LEU A 137 0.67 5.49 -10.35
C LEU A 137 1.70 4.43 -9.99
N VAL A 138 2.99 4.68 -10.25
CA VAL A 138 4.06 3.77 -9.84
C VAL A 138 4.10 3.61 -8.32
N GLU A 139 4.11 4.72 -7.57
CA GLU A 139 4.14 4.74 -6.09
C GLU A 139 2.96 3.95 -5.49
N PHE A 140 1.74 4.19 -5.98
CA PHE A 140 0.55 3.50 -5.47
C PHE A 140 0.43 2.06 -5.95
N GLY A 141 0.90 1.75 -7.17
CA GLY A 141 0.95 0.40 -7.71
C GLY A 141 1.84 -0.50 -6.85
N ILE A 142 3.11 -0.14 -6.67
CA ILE A 142 4.01 -0.92 -5.80
C ILE A 142 3.57 -0.92 -4.34
N GLY A 143 2.91 0.15 -3.87
CA GLY A 143 2.30 0.18 -2.55
C GLY A 143 1.17 -0.85 -2.37
N GLY A 144 0.31 -1.01 -3.39
CA GLY A 144 -0.74 -2.03 -3.42
C GLY A 144 -0.20 -3.45 -3.45
N VAL A 145 0.86 -3.69 -4.23
CA VAL A 145 1.62 -4.95 -4.24
C VAL A 145 2.18 -5.24 -2.85
N CYS A 146 2.88 -4.28 -2.24
CA CYS A 146 3.50 -4.45 -0.93
C CYS A 146 2.46 -4.79 0.16
N ASN A 147 1.28 -4.17 0.11
CA ASN A 147 0.22 -4.40 1.08
C ASN A 147 -0.44 -5.78 0.96
N SER A 148 -0.38 -6.40 -0.22
CA SER A 148 -1.10 -7.66 -0.51
C SER A 148 -0.19 -8.89 -0.58
N CYS A 149 1.10 -8.72 -0.86
CA CYS A 149 2.03 -9.82 -1.15
C CYS A 149 2.46 -10.66 0.07
N ALA A 150 2.08 -10.28 1.30
CA ALA A 150 2.28 -11.12 2.48
C ALA A 150 1.38 -12.38 2.45
N GLU A 151 0.27 -12.34 1.71
CA GLU A 151 -0.62 -13.48 1.49
C GLU A 151 -0.09 -14.38 0.36
N PRO A 152 0.13 -15.68 0.60
CA PRO A 152 0.69 -16.60 -0.41
C PRO A 152 -0.07 -16.65 -1.73
N GLU A 153 -1.41 -16.64 -1.71
CA GLU A 153 -2.22 -16.64 -2.94
C GLU A 153 -2.00 -15.36 -3.77
N ASN A 154 -1.91 -14.20 -3.11
CA ASN A 154 -1.65 -12.95 -3.80
C ASN A 154 -0.21 -12.91 -4.33
N ALA A 155 0.75 -13.36 -3.53
CA ALA A 155 2.15 -13.45 -3.94
C ALA A 155 2.32 -14.32 -5.18
N ALA A 156 1.64 -15.48 -5.25
CA ALA A 156 1.69 -16.36 -6.41
C ALA A 156 1.19 -15.66 -7.69
N ILE A 157 0.07 -14.94 -7.63
CA ILE A 157 -0.46 -14.17 -8.77
C ILE A 157 0.52 -13.06 -9.17
N ILE A 158 1.03 -12.30 -8.20
CA ILE A 158 1.99 -11.21 -8.45
C ILE A 158 3.25 -11.75 -9.15
N ILE A 159 3.79 -12.88 -8.69
CA ILE A 159 4.97 -13.53 -9.29
C ILE A 159 4.65 -14.01 -10.70
N GLN A 160 3.52 -14.71 -10.87
CA GLN A 160 3.06 -15.24 -12.16
C GLN A 160 2.93 -14.15 -13.23
N HIS A 161 2.52 -12.95 -12.82
CA HIS A 161 2.32 -11.80 -13.72
C HIS A 161 3.54 -10.87 -13.80
N GLY A 162 4.73 -11.32 -13.40
CA GLY A 162 5.98 -10.57 -13.61
C GLY A 162 6.24 -9.45 -12.59
N GLY A 163 5.67 -9.56 -11.39
CA GLY A 163 5.85 -8.55 -10.33
C GLY A 163 7.28 -8.43 -9.78
N ILE A 164 8.12 -9.46 -9.93
CA ILE A 164 9.52 -9.43 -9.45
C ILE A 164 10.38 -8.43 -10.24
N PRO A 165 10.49 -8.51 -11.58
CA PRO A 165 11.19 -7.50 -12.37
C PRO A 165 10.75 -6.07 -12.06
N LEU A 166 9.44 -5.87 -11.93
CA LEU A 166 8.84 -4.56 -11.65
C LEU A 166 9.23 -4.04 -10.25
N ALA A 167 9.20 -4.90 -9.23
CA ALA A 167 9.65 -4.54 -7.88
C ALA A 167 11.16 -4.23 -7.84
N ILE A 168 11.99 -4.97 -8.58
CA ILE A 168 13.43 -4.69 -8.70
C ILE A 168 13.66 -3.34 -9.37
N GLN A 169 12.95 -3.03 -10.45
CA GLN A 169 13.02 -1.73 -11.12
C GLN A 169 12.68 -0.58 -10.16
N CYS A 170 11.65 -0.74 -9.32
CA CYS A 170 11.23 0.24 -8.34
C CYS A 170 12.30 0.56 -7.27
N LEU A 171 13.30 -0.29 -7.06
CA LEU A 171 14.42 0.00 -6.15
C LEU A 171 15.24 1.20 -6.61
N SER A 172 15.30 1.48 -7.92
CA SER A 172 16.05 2.63 -8.47
C SER A 172 15.23 3.92 -8.54
N SER A 173 14.01 3.93 -7.98
CA SER A 173 13.12 5.10 -8.04
C SER A 173 13.67 6.29 -7.23
N PRO A 174 13.52 7.54 -7.72
CA PRO A 174 13.79 8.73 -6.91
C PRO A 174 12.76 8.91 -5.79
N VAL A 175 11.59 8.26 -5.90
CA VAL A 175 10.52 8.34 -4.92
C VAL A 175 10.79 7.38 -3.77
N LYS A 176 11.13 7.96 -2.62
CA LYS A 176 11.36 7.25 -1.36
C LYS A 176 10.29 6.17 -1.10
N ASN A 177 9.01 6.48 -1.13
CA ASN A 177 7.96 5.49 -0.82
C ASN A 177 7.92 4.29 -1.78
N THR A 178 8.26 4.51 -3.05
CA THR A 178 8.37 3.46 -4.07
C THR A 178 9.47 2.46 -3.70
N VAL A 179 10.63 2.95 -3.28
CA VAL A 179 11.75 2.10 -2.82
C VAL A 179 11.38 1.30 -1.56
N ASN A 180 10.68 1.90 -0.59
CA ASN A 180 10.23 1.19 0.63
C ASN A 180 9.30 0.03 0.28
N SER A 181 8.31 0.32 -0.58
CA SER A 181 7.31 -0.65 -0.98
C SER A 181 7.93 -1.76 -1.83
N ALA A 182 8.93 -1.43 -2.65
CA ALA A 182 9.70 -2.41 -3.42
C ALA A 182 10.51 -3.35 -2.51
N LEU A 183 11.26 -2.82 -1.54
CA LEU A 183 11.99 -3.63 -0.55
C LEU A 183 11.03 -4.54 0.25
N GLY A 184 9.92 -3.98 0.72
CA GLY A 184 8.87 -4.73 1.42
C GLY A 184 8.25 -5.83 0.55
N SER A 185 7.99 -5.54 -0.72
CA SER A 185 7.46 -6.53 -1.67
C SER A 185 8.45 -7.66 -1.89
N LEU A 186 9.71 -7.35 -2.18
CA LEU A 186 10.75 -8.36 -2.42
C LEU A 186 10.99 -9.25 -1.18
N TYR A 187 10.83 -8.71 0.03
CA TYR A 187 10.91 -9.49 1.28
C TYR A 187 9.90 -10.66 1.33
N TYR A 188 8.69 -10.46 0.81
CA TYR A 188 7.64 -11.48 0.78
C TYR A 188 7.63 -12.30 -0.51
N LEU A 189 7.95 -11.70 -1.67
CA LEU A 189 7.91 -12.37 -2.97
C LEU A 189 9.11 -13.30 -3.19
N CYS A 190 10.27 -13.00 -2.59
CA CYS A 190 11.45 -13.84 -2.71
C CYS A 190 11.22 -15.22 -2.07
N ASN A 191 11.37 -16.27 -2.86
CA ASN A 191 11.24 -17.66 -2.43
C ASN A 191 12.13 -18.58 -3.29
N ASN A 192 12.25 -19.85 -2.90
CA ASN A 192 13.18 -20.80 -3.51
C ASN A 192 13.08 -20.91 -5.04
N SER A 193 11.91 -20.70 -5.66
CA SER A 193 11.76 -20.80 -7.12
C SER A 193 12.24 -19.57 -7.88
N ASN A 194 12.39 -18.41 -7.23
CA ASN A 194 12.75 -17.14 -7.87
C ASN A 194 14.02 -16.48 -7.31
N ARG A 195 14.72 -17.14 -6.37
CA ARG A 195 15.99 -16.67 -5.80
C ARG A 195 17.03 -16.27 -6.85
N GLY A 196 17.15 -17.02 -7.95
CA GLY A 196 18.11 -16.72 -9.01
C GLY A 196 17.86 -15.39 -9.73
N GLU A 197 16.62 -14.89 -9.68
CA GLU A 197 16.25 -13.58 -10.23
C GLU A 197 16.39 -12.47 -9.20
N VAL A 198 15.90 -12.71 -7.97
CA VAL A 198 15.86 -11.70 -6.91
C VAL A 198 17.24 -11.45 -6.29
N LEU A 199 18.10 -12.47 -6.20
CA LEU A 199 19.41 -12.40 -5.53
C LEU A 199 20.57 -12.23 -6.51
N LYS A 200 20.32 -11.64 -7.68
CA LYS A 200 21.38 -11.28 -8.61
C LYS A 200 22.37 -10.30 -7.95
N PRO A 201 23.68 -10.38 -8.24
CA PRO A 201 24.69 -9.55 -7.59
C PRO A 201 24.37 -8.05 -7.61
N GLU A 202 23.87 -7.53 -8.72
CA GLU A 202 23.49 -6.13 -8.88
C GLU A 202 22.32 -5.70 -7.98
N VAL A 203 21.37 -6.60 -7.73
CA VAL A 203 20.23 -6.34 -6.83
C VAL A 203 20.70 -6.36 -5.37
N ILE A 204 21.54 -7.33 -5.02
CA ILE A 204 22.11 -7.45 -3.68
C ILE A 204 23.01 -6.26 -3.33
N ASP A 205 23.84 -5.79 -4.27
CA ASP A 205 24.64 -4.57 -4.08
C ASP A 205 23.75 -3.36 -3.78
N LEU A 206 22.69 -3.16 -4.58
CA LEU A 206 21.74 -2.08 -4.37
C LEU A 206 21.04 -2.16 -3.00
N ILE A 207 20.61 -3.35 -2.58
CA ILE A 207 19.99 -3.55 -1.25
C ILE A 207 21.00 -3.31 -0.12
N ASN A 208 22.26 -3.75 -0.26
CA ASN A 208 23.32 -3.46 0.71
C ASN A 208 23.56 -1.95 0.86
N ARG A 209 23.58 -1.20 -0.25
CA ARG A 209 23.70 0.27 -0.21
C ARG A 209 22.57 0.91 0.59
N TYR A 210 21.33 0.42 0.47
CA TYR A 210 20.22 0.87 1.31
C TYR A 210 20.40 0.48 2.77
N ALA A 211 20.87 -0.72 3.08
CA ALA A 211 21.11 -1.19 4.44
C ALA A 211 22.16 -0.34 5.20
N THR A 212 23.11 0.25 4.48
CA THR A 212 24.14 1.14 5.04
C THR A 212 23.77 2.63 5.02
N ALA A 213 22.65 3.02 4.41
CA ALA A 213 22.25 4.42 4.21
C ALA A 213 21.47 5.02 5.40
N GLU A 214 21.83 4.68 6.64
CA GLU A 214 21.09 5.04 7.86
C GLU A 214 20.88 6.56 8.01
N ALA A 215 21.83 7.37 7.54
CA ALA A 215 21.76 8.83 7.57
C ALA A 215 20.70 9.44 6.62
N THR A 216 20.23 8.71 5.61
CA THR A 216 19.32 9.23 4.57
C THR A 216 17.86 8.79 4.76
N SER A 217 17.65 7.60 5.33
CA SER A 217 16.32 7.10 5.76
C SER A 217 16.45 5.77 6.52
N VAL A 218 16.05 5.81 7.79
CA VAL A 218 16.01 4.63 8.68
C VAL A 218 15.08 3.53 8.15
N SER A 219 14.00 3.89 7.47
CA SER A 219 12.99 2.92 7.01
C SER A 219 13.51 1.93 5.95
N PHE A 220 14.12 2.41 4.86
CA PHE A 220 14.73 1.52 3.85
C PHE A 220 15.88 0.72 4.44
N SER A 221 16.67 1.33 5.34
CA SER A 221 17.82 0.67 5.96
C SER A 221 17.39 -0.57 6.75
N ASN A 222 16.29 -0.46 7.52
CA ASN A 222 15.74 -1.57 8.28
C ASN A 222 15.13 -2.65 7.39
N LEU A 223 14.36 -2.27 6.37
CA LEU A 223 13.76 -3.24 5.44
C LEU A 223 14.81 -3.97 4.61
N ALA A 224 15.84 -3.25 4.12
CA ALA A 224 16.95 -3.84 3.39
C ALA A 224 17.73 -4.83 4.26
N ARG A 225 18.02 -4.48 5.52
CA ARG A 225 18.66 -5.39 6.46
C ARG A 225 17.82 -6.64 6.73
N ALA A 226 16.52 -6.47 6.98
CA ALA A 226 15.61 -7.59 7.19
C ALA A 226 15.52 -8.51 5.96
N PHE A 227 15.56 -7.95 4.75
CA PHE A 227 15.63 -8.71 3.51
C PHE A 227 16.92 -9.55 3.44
N LEU A 228 18.08 -8.94 3.69
CA LEU A 228 19.37 -9.62 3.64
C LEU A 228 19.47 -10.73 4.69
N GLU A 229 19.02 -10.46 5.93
CA GLU A 229 18.97 -11.44 7.01
C GLU A 229 18.17 -12.68 6.59
N LYS A 230 16.94 -12.49 6.11
CA LYS A 230 16.04 -13.59 5.74
C LYS A 230 16.50 -14.37 4.51
N HIS A 231 17.00 -13.69 3.49
CA HIS A 231 17.17 -14.30 2.16
C HIS A 231 18.62 -14.59 1.78
N VAL A 232 19.58 -13.95 2.43
CA VAL A 232 21.01 -14.13 2.15
C VAL A 232 21.71 -14.84 3.30
N PHE A 233 21.52 -14.37 4.54
CA PHE A 233 22.26 -14.86 5.70
C PHE A 233 21.63 -16.10 6.35
N GLU A 234 20.30 -16.20 6.45
CA GLU A 234 19.61 -17.41 6.94
C GLU A 234 19.66 -18.60 5.96
N SER A 235 20.15 -18.38 4.73
CA SER A 235 20.29 -19.43 3.70
C SER A 235 21.68 -20.10 3.66
N ILE A 236 22.52 -19.89 4.69
CA ILE A 236 23.84 -20.51 4.87
C ILE A 236 23.81 -21.47 6.05
#